data_AF-A0A934D8B7-F1
#
_entry.id   AF-A0A934D8B7-F1
#
_cell.length_a   1.000
_cell.length_b   1.000
_cell.length_c   1.000
_cell.angle_alpha   90.00
_cell.angle_beta   90.00
_cell.angle_gamma   90.00
#
_symmetry.space_group_name_H-M   'P 1'
#
loop_
_entity.id
_entity.type
_entity.pdbx_description
1 polymer ?
#
loop_
_entity_poly.entity_id
_entity_poly.type
_entity_poly.pdbx_seq_one_letter_code
_entity_poly.pdbx_strand_id
1 'polypeptide(L)'
;MKNSLLLVVSILLMCADANAQLSGTYTIGTNTISGETGHYATLSAAVAALNTSGVNGPCMFYFTDNTTYVDTAITLGCTGTSATNTITFKPYTGVTATISLTSVVAKTIDGMWVIGSNNNVAEISLTTLIPTSYVTIDGSNTNGGTTKDLTIQGPSGNYQRSVFRIYGDNDNITIKNCIIINNVSSASTNAAINVTNYNNGTSFIPNNTNYNPDNFTVQNCTLTSTTGTASAGFHVSNSGTLTVGLTGLTVSGNTIAGNLRGM
;
A
#
# COMPACT_ATOMS: atom_id res chain seq x y z
N MET A 1 10.11 -55.95 14.57
CA MET A 1 10.25 -55.28 13.25
C MET A 1 9.00 -54.52 12.78
N LYS A 2 7.80 -54.69 13.37
CA LYS A 2 6.59 -53.94 12.95
C LYS A 2 6.44 -52.54 13.57
N ASN A 3 7.09 -52.24 14.70
CA ASN A 3 6.94 -50.94 15.39
C ASN A 3 7.96 -49.88 14.92
N SER A 4 9.01 -50.29 14.21
CA SER A 4 10.05 -49.39 13.69
C SER A 4 9.62 -48.68 12.41
N LEU A 5 8.70 -49.28 11.65
CA LEU A 5 8.20 -48.74 10.38
C LEU A 5 7.14 -47.64 10.61
N LEU A 6 6.39 -47.72 11.71
CA LEU A 6 5.35 -46.73 12.05
C LEU A 6 5.95 -45.39 12.53
N LEU A 7 7.13 -45.43 13.16
CA LEU A 7 7.84 -44.24 13.63
C LEU A 7 8.53 -43.47 12.49
N VAL A 8 9.02 -44.18 11.46
CA VAL A 8 9.65 -43.57 10.28
C VAL A 8 8.62 -42.95 9.33
N VAL A 9 7.40 -43.50 9.27
CA VAL A 9 6.28 -42.92 8.51
C VAL A 9 5.68 -41.67 9.19
N SER A 10 5.81 -41.55 10.51
CA SER A 10 5.27 -40.39 11.26
C SER A 10 6.16 -39.14 11.21
N ILE A 11 7.45 -39.30 10.93
CA ILE A 11 8.41 -38.18 10.77
C ILE A 11 8.37 -37.57 9.35
N LEU A 12 7.79 -38.26 8.37
CA LEU A 12 7.70 -37.79 6.98
C LEU A 12 6.51 -36.86 6.70
N LEU A 13 5.58 -36.67 7.64
CA LEU A 13 4.31 -35.95 7.42
C LEU A 13 4.22 -34.55 8.06
N MET A 14 5.34 -33.97 8.50
CA MET A 14 5.37 -32.59 9.03
C MET A 14 6.36 -31.70 8.27
N CYS A 15 6.46 -31.86 6.95
CA CYS A 15 6.93 -30.76 6.12
C CYS A 15 5.84 -29.67 6.15
N ALA A 16 5.91 -28.76 7.11
CA ALA A 16 5.22 -27.49 6.95
C ALA A 16 5.80 -26.84 5.68
N ASP A 17 4.95 -26.48 4.73
CA ASP A 17 5.34 -25.69 3.57
C ASP A 17 5.89 -24.35 4.07
N ALA A 18 7.19 -24.28 4.27
CA ALA A 18 7.88 -23.03 4.52
C ALA A 18 7.79 -22.23 3.21
N ASN A 19 6.83 -21.32 3.12
CA ASN A 19 6.75 -20.38 2.01
C ASN A 19 8.05 -19.59 2.00
N ALA A 20 8.84 -19.74 0.94
CA ALA A 20 10.04 -18.95 0.76
C ALA A 20 9.65 -17.47 0.69
N GLN A 21 10.29 -16.63 1.51
CA GLN A 21 10.06 -15.19 1.47
C GLN A 21 10.50 -14.63 0.11
N LEU A 22 9.86 -13.55 -0.33
CA LEU A 22 10.10 -12.99 -1.66
C LEU A 22 11.42 -12.21 -1.72
N SER A 23 12.07 -12.29 -2.88
CA SER A 23 13.25 -11.52 -3.25
C SER A 23 13.45 -11.60 -4.77
N GLY A 24 13.75 -10.47 -5.40
CA GLY A 24 14.01 -10.40 -6.84
C GLY A 24 12.99 -9.57 -7.62
N THR A 25 12.87 -9.88 -8.91
CA THR A 25 11.99 -9.15 -9.85
C THR A 25 10.75 -9.97 -10.15
N TYR A 26 9.59 -9.34 -10.06
CA TYR A 26 8.29 -9.91 -10.31
C TYR A 26 7.50 -9.07 -11.32
N THR A 27 6.52 -9.68 -11.96
CA THR A 27 5.71 -9.06 -13.01
C THR A 27 4.23 -9.07 -12.65
N ILE A 28 3.56 -7.97 -12.96
CA ILE A 28 2.12 -7.80 -12.83
C ILE A 28 1.56 -7.51 -14.22
N GLY A 29 0.78 -8.44 -14.77
CA GLY A 29 0.33 -8.41 -16.16
C GLY A 29 0.79 -9.63 -16.94
N THR A 30 0.71 -9.54 -18.26
CA THR A 30 0.87 -10.69 -19.17
C THR A 30 2.17 -10.65 -19.95
N ASN A 31 2.74 -9.47 -20.20
CA ASN A 31 3.97 -9.35 -20.96
C ASN A 31 5.21 -9.83 -20.18
N THR A 32 6.14 -10.45 -20.90
CA THR A 32 7.46 -10.89 -20.41
C THR A 32 8.43 -9.72 -20.32
N ILE A 33 9.19 -9.62 -19.22
CA ILE A 33 10.30 -8.68 -19.07
C ILE A 33 11.52 -9.41 -18.53
N SER A 34 12.71 -9.16 -19.08
CA SER A 34 13.97 -9.74 -18.57
C SER A 34 13.95 -11.27 -18.33
N GLY A 35 13.15 -12.03 -19.10
CA GLY A 35 12.97 -13.47 -18.93
C GLY A 35 11.86 -13.90 -17.95
N GLU A 36 11.31 -12.95 -17.19
CA GLU A 36 10.22 -13.12 -16.23
C GLU A 36 8.86 -12.87 -16.86
N THR A 37 7.86 -13.73 -16.63
CA THR A 37 6.52 -13.58 -17.24
C THR A 37 5.41 -13.92 -16.26
N GLY A 38 4.40 -13.03 -16.16
CA GLY A 38 3.10 -13.36 -15.59
C GLY A 38 3.10 -13.90 -14.16
N HIS A 39 3.97 -13.40 -13.27
CA HIS A 39 3.97 -13.83 -11.87
C HIS A 39 2.61 -13.58 -11.20
N TYR A 40 2.01 -12.42 -11.50
CA TYR A 40 0.73 -12.02 -10.96
C TYR A 40 -0.14 -11.40 -12.05
N ALA A 41 -1.40 -11.81 -12.13
CA ALA A 41 -2.34 -11.20 -13.06
C ALA A 41 -2.78 -9.79 -12.62
N THR A 42 -2.79 -9.52 -11.31
CA THR A 42 -3.27 -8.27 -10.73
C THR A 42 -2.37 -7.79 -9.59
N LEU A 43 -2.51 -6.52 -9.21
CA LEU A 43 -1.81 -5.97 -8.07
C LEU A 43 -2.27 -6.63 -6.76
N SER A 44 -3.55 -6.95 -6.63
CA SER A 44 -4.06 -7.67 -5.45
C SER A 44 -3.38 -9.03 -5.27
N ALA A 45 -3.09 -9.75 -6.36
CA ALA A 45 -2.39 -11.03 -6.29
C ALA A 45 -0.93 -10.87 -5.83
N ALA A 46 -0.22 -9.86 -6.35
CA ALA A 46 1.14 -9.54 -5.91
C ALA A 46 1.19 -9.15 -4.42
N VAL A 47 0.24 -8.30 -3.98
CA VAL A 47 0.14 -7.88 -2.58
C VAL A 47 -0.26 -9.04 -1.67
N ALA A 48 -1.14 -9.95 -2.12
CA ALA A 48 -1.47 -11.16 -1.37
C ALA A 48 -0.24 -12.06 -1.14
N ALA A 49 0.65 -12.19 -2.14
CA ALA A 49 1.90 -12.92 -1.99
C ALA A 49 2.85 -12.23 -0.99
N LEU A 50 2.99 -10.91 -1.06
CA LEU A 50 3.76 -10.13 -0.08
C LEU A 50 3.22 -10.30 1.35
N ASN A 51 1.90 -10.21 1.54
CA ASN A 51 1.27 -10.38 2.84
C ASN A 51 1.46 -11.80 3.41
N THR A 52 1.54 -12.81 2.55
CA THR A 52 1.65 -14.22 2.94
C THR A 52 3.10 -14.61 3.22
N SER A 53 4.02 -14.25 2.33
CA SER A 53 5.40 -14.72 2.35
C SER A 53 6.36 -13.73 3.00
N GLY A 54 5.99 -12.45 3.09
CA GLY A 54 6.94 -11.39 3.45
C GLY A 54 8.08 -11.26 2.44
N VAL A 55 9.13 -10.54 2.82
CA VAL A 55 10.34 -10.34 2.01
C VAL A 55 11.60 -10.71 2.78
N ASN A 56 12.62 -11.25 2.09
CA ASN A 56 13.97 -11.47 2.63
C ASN A 56 15.08 -10.82 1.78
N GLY A 57 14.69 -10.05 0.78
CA GLY A 57 15.57 -9.27 -0.08
C GLY A 57 14.76 -8.22 -0.85
N PRO A 58 15.42 -7.42 -1.69
CA PRO A 58 14.75 -6.38 -2.45
C PRO A 58 13.77 -7.01 -3.46
N CYS A 59 12.53 -6.54 -3.44
CA CYS A 59 11.47 -6.96 -4.34
C CYS A 59 11.08 -5.81 -5.28
N MET A 60 11.16 -6.04 -6.59
CA MET A 60 10.72 -5.13 -7.63
C MET A 60 9.54 -5.72 -8.38
N PHE A 61 8.40 -5.04 -8.38
CA PHE A 61 7.18 -5.44 -9.06
C PHE A 61 6.93 -4.51 -10.24
N TYR A 62 7.00 -5.06 -11.45
CA TYR A 62 6.77 -4.31 -12.68
C TYR A 62 5.37 -4.52 -13.24
N PHE A 63 4.66 -3.43 -13.52
CA PHE A 63 3.50 -3.48 -14.41
C PHE A 63 3.97 -3.59 -15.85
N THR A 64 3.53 -4.63 -16.56
CA THR A 64 4.09 -4.99 -17.87
C THR A 64 3.18 -4.65 -19.05
N ASP A 65 1.91 -4.28 -18.80
CA ASP A 65 0.90 -4.08 -19.84
C ASP A 65 0.45 -2.61 -19.91
N ASN A 66 0.31 -2.10 -21.14
CA ASN A 66 -0.27 -0.79 -21.42
C ASN A 66 -1.80 -0.83 -21.28
N THR A 67 -2.28 -0.98 -20.05
CA THR A 67 -3.70 -1.25 -19.77
C THR A 67 -4.16 -0.67 -18.43
N THR A 68 -5.44 -0.90 -18.13
CA THR A 68 -6.01 -0.70 -16.79
C THR A 68 -6.05 -2.03 -16.03
N TYR A 69 -5.32 -2.09 -14.92
CA TYR A 69 -5.43 -3.13 -13.91
C TYR A 69 -6.62 -2.80 -13.00
N VAL A 70 -7.57 -3.72 -12.87
CA VAL A 70 -8.76 -3.52 -12.05
C VAL A 70 -8.62 -4.34 -10.77
N ASP A 71 -8.58 -3.64 -9.65
CA ASP A 71 -8.46 -4.21 -8.31
C ASP A 71 -9.59 -3.70 -7.42
N THR A 72 -9.93 -4.41 -6.35
CA THR A 72 -11.00 -4.00 -5.43
C THR A 72 -10.48 -2.98 -4.42
N ALA A 73 -9.91 -3.48 -3.31
CA ALA A 73 -9.10 -2.72 -2.38
C ALA A 73 -7.87 -3.55 -2.04
N ILE A 74 -6.79 -2.85 -1.76
CA ILE A 74 -5.46 -3.40 -1.52
C ILE A 74 -5.08 -3.06 -0.09
N THR A 75 -4.56 -4.04 0.63
CA THR A 75 -4.07 -3.87 2.00
C THR A 75 -2.71 -4.55 2.08
N LEU A 76 -1.65 -3.75 2.21
CA LEU A 76 -0.27 -4.21 2.28
C LEU A 76 0.20 -4.18 3.74
N GLY A 77 0.41 -5.37 4.29
CA GLY A 77 1.00 -5.61 5.61
C GLY A 77 2.06 -6.69 5.45
N CYS A 78 3.31 -6.28 5.23
CA CYS A 78 4.39 -7.17 4.83
C CYS A 78 5.48 -7.23 5.91
N THR A 79 5.82 -8.45 6.33
CA THR A 79 6.93 -8.69 7.26
C THR A 79 8.28 -8.73 6.53
N GLY A 80 9.35 -8.47 7.27
CA GLY A 80 10.73 -8.59 6.76
C GLY A 80 11.25 -7.36 6.00
N THR A 81 10.44 -6.30 5.85
CA THR A 81 10.88 -5.06 5.19
C THR A 81 11.98 -4.35 5.98
N SER A 82 13.00 -3.86 5.28
CA SER A 82 14.13 -3.14 5.87
C SER A 82 14.82 -2.27 4.82
N ALA A 83 15.87 -1.55 5.21
CA ALA A 83 16.70 -0.78 4.29
C ALA A 83 17.33 -1.63 3.17
N THR A 84 17.49 -2.95 3.36
CA THR A 84 17.99 -3.88 2.34
C THR A 84 16.90 -4.73 1.71
N ASN A 85 15.76 -4.89 2.38
CA ASN A 85 14.62 -5.68 1.94
C ASN A 85 13.47 -4.75 1.57
N THR A 86 13.65 -4.03 0.48
CA THR A 86 12.72 -2.99 0.02
C THR A 86 11.62 -3.56 -0.87
N ILE A 87 10.47 -2.90 -0.96
CA ILE A 87 9.42 -3.21 -1.94
C ILE A 87 9.27 -2.04 -2.90
N THR A 88 9.31 -2.28 -4.20
CA THR A 88 9.04 -1.25 -5.22
C THR A 88 7.98 -1.70 -6.20
N PHE A 89 6.98 -0.86 -6.46
CA PHE A 89 6.01 -1.01 -7.54
C PHE A 89 6.25 0.07 -8.60
N LYS A 90 6.40 -0.33 -9.87
CA LYS A 90 6.75 0.59 -10.96
C LYS A 90 6.27 0.06 -12.33
N PRO A 91 5.85 0.89 -13.30
CA PRO A 91 5.67 0.42 -14.67
C PRO A 91 7.01 0.04 -15.31
N TYR A 92 7.02 -1.01 -16.13
CA TYR A 92 8.21 -1.38 -16.89
C TYR A 92 8.50 -0.35 -18.00
N THR A 93 9.73 -0.34 -18.54
CA THR A 93 10.13 0.60 -19.59
C THR A 93 9.17 0.59 -20.78
N GLY A 94 8.66 1.76 -21.15
CA GLY A 94 7.68 1.94 -22.24
C GLY A 94 6.24 1.57 -21.87
N VAL A 95 5.97 1.22 -20.60
CA VAL A 95 4.61 0.95 -20.11
C VAL A 95 4.01 2.21 -19.50
N THR A 96 2.77 2.50 -19.87
CA THR A 96 1.88 3.44 -19.21
C THR A 96 0.67 2.64 -18.70
N ALA A 97 0.47 2.62 -17.39
CA ALA A 97 -0.53 1.78 -16.75
C ALA A 97 -1.51 2.61 -15.90
N THR A 98 -2.73 2.10 -15.78
CA THR A 98 -3.71 2.62 -14.82
C THR A 98 -4.07 1.52 -13.82
N ILE A 99 -4.12 1.84 -12.53
CA ILE A 99 -4.70 0.99 -11.49
C ILE A 99 -6.04 1.60 -11.11
N SER A 100 -7.12 0.85 -11.35
CA SER A 100 -8.48 1.25 -11.00
C SER A 100 -8.96 0.47 -9.79
N LEU A 101 -9.03 1.15 -8.64
CA LEU A 101 -9.52 0.59 -7.39
C LEU A 101 -11.04 0.74 -7.33
N THR A 102 -11.77 -0.35 -7.09
CA THR A 102 -13.23 -0.41 -7.27
C THR A 102 -14.03 -0.59 -5.98
N SER A 103 -13.37 -0.84 -4.85
CA SER A 103 -14.05 -1.14 -3.59
C SER A 103 -14.81 0.09 -3.03
N VAL A 104 -16.10 -0.12 -2.77
CA VAL A 104 -17.04 0.86 -2.16
C VAL A 104 -17.48 0.48 -0.73
N VAL A 105 -16.91 -0.60 -0.18
CA VAL A 105 -17.30 -1.15 1.13
C VAL A 105 -16.82 -0.23 2.26
N ALA A 106 -17.61 0.07 3.29
CA ALA A 106 -17.09 0.83 4.44
C ALA A 106 -16.04 0.01 5.23
N LYS A 107 -15.01 0.66 5.77
CA LYS A 107 -13.93 0.01 6.53
C LYS A 107 -13.48 0.84 7.73
N THR A 108 -12.96 0.18 8.77
CA THR A 108 -12.29 0.84 9.91
C THR A 108 -11.12 1.73 9.45
N ILE A 109 -10.30 1.21 8.53
CA ILE A 109 -9.26 1.99 7.85
C ILE A 109 -9.75 2.27 6.42
N ASP A 110 -10.13 3.52 6.19
CA ASP A 110 -10.81 4.04 5.00
C ASP A 110 -9.86 4.29 3.80
N GLY A 111 -8.89 3.41 3.58
CA GLY A 111 -8.05 3.43 2.38
C GLY A 111 -8.52 2.46 1.30
N MET A 112 -8.30 2.83 0.04
CA MET A 112 -8.43 1.89 -1.07
C MET A 112 -7.15 1.06 -1.22
N TRP A 113 -6.00 1.70 -1.09
CA TRP A 113 -4.69 1.07 -0.91
C TRP A 113 -4.16 1.46 0.46
N VAL A 114 -4.23 0.52 1.40
CA VAL A 114 -3.74 0.69 2.77
C VAL A 114 -2.33 0.12 2.87
N ILE A 115 -1.40 0.85 3.50
CA ILE A 115 -0.11 0.33 3.94
C ILE A 115 -0.10 0.31 5.46
N GLY A 116 0.25 -0.84 6.05
CA GLY A 116 0.26 -1.09 7.50
C GLY A 116 -0.76 -2.11 7.99
N SER A 117 -1.45 -2.82 7.07
CA SER A 117 -2.38 -3.90 7.39
C SER A 117 -2.48 -4.87 6.23
N ASN A 118 -2.58 -6.18 6.52
CA ASN A 118 -2.85 -7.23 5.54
C ASN A 118 -4.34 -7.64 5.48
N ASN A 119 -5.20 -7.00 6.26
CA ASN A 119 -6.60 -7.40 6.42
C ASN A 119 -7.53 -6.52 5.56
N ASN A 120 -8.13 -7.13 4.53
CA ASN A 120 -9.06 -6.47 3.61
C ASN A 120 -10.54 -6.64 4.02
N VAL A 121 -10.83 -6.75 5.32
CA VAL A 121 -12.19 -6.95 5.86
C VAL A 121 -12.80 -5.63 6.33
N ALA A 122 -14.13 -5.60 6.54
CA ALA A 122 -14.86 -4.40 6.95
C ALA A 122 -14.38 -3.85 8.32
N GLU A 123 -14.06 -4.74 9.25
CA GLU A 123 -13.51 -4.39 10.56
C GLU A 123 -12.04 -4.82 10.63
N ILE A 124 -11.14 -3.85 10.60
CA ILE A 124 -9.71 -4.11 10.84
C ILE A 124 -9.48 -3.95 12.34
N SER A 125 -9.08 -5.03 13.02
CA SER A 125 -8.62 -4.92 14.40
C SER A 125 -7.37 -4.05 14.43
N LEU A 126 -7.43 -2.91 15.12
CA LEU A 126 -6.30 -1.98 15.24
C LEU A 126 -5.14 -2.54 16.08
N THR A 127 -5.30 -3.76 16.63
CA THR A 127 -4.23 -4.54 17.25
C THR A 127 -3.47 -5.43 16.25
N THR A 128 -3.91 -5.51 14.99
CA THR A 128 -3.35 -6.36 13.93
C THR A 128 -2.59 -5.57 12.87
N LEU A 129 -2.16 -4.35 13.21
CA LEU A 129 -1.31 -3.55 12.33
C LEU A 129 0.03 -4.26 12.11
N ILE A 130 0.52 -4.20 10.87
CA ILE A 130 1.79 -4.80 10.48
C ILE A 130 2.66 -3.66 9.94
N PRO A 131 3.63 -3.17 10.74
CA PRO A 131 4.61 -2.19 10.28
C PRO A 131 5.22 -2.63 8.96
N THR A 132 4.99 -1.84 7.91
CA THR A 132 5.47 -2.12 6.57
C THR A 132 6.22 -0.91 6.06
N SER A 133 7.54 -0.94 6.20
CA SER A 133 8.44 0.18 5.90
C SER A 133 9.16 -0.03 4.56
N TYR A 134 9.88 0.98 4.07
CA TYR A 134 10.72 0.87 2.86
C TYR A 134 9.97 0.43 1.59
N VAL A 135 8.76 0.99 1.41
CA VAL A 135 7.93 0.79 0.22
C VAL A 135 8.05 1.99 -0.71
N THR A 136 8.32 1.74 -1.98
CA THR A 136 8.31 2.76 -3.03
C THR A 136 7.21 2.47 -4.05
N ILE A 137 6.34 3.45 -4.30
CA ILE A 137 5.49 3.51 -5.48
C ILE A 137 6.09 4.56 -6.41
N ASP A 138 6.63 4.13 -7.55
CA ASP A 138 7.27 5.00 -8.54
C ASP A 138 6.50 4.91 -9.85
N GLY A 139 5.90 6.02 -10.29
CA GLY A 139 5.11 6.04 -11.52
C GLY A 139 5.90 6.28 -12.80
N SER A 140 7.20 6.52 -12.73
CA SER A 140 8.03 6.62 -13.94
C SER A 140 8.24 5.24 -14.55
N ASN A 141 8.24 5.11 -15.87
CA ASN A 141 8.65 3.88 -16.55
C ASN A 141 10.14 3.85 -16.92
N THR A 142 10.89 4.91 -16.61
CA THR A 142 12.33 4.98 -16.86
C THR A 142 13.12 4.81 -15.56
N ASN A 143 14.27 4.14 -15.64
CA ASN A 143 15.15 3.97 -14.47
C ASN A 143 15.67 5.34 -14.00
N GLY A 144 15.40 5.70 -12.75
CA GLY A 144 15.76 6.99 -12.18
C GLY A 144 15.05 8.20 -12.81
N GLY A 145 14.09 8.00 -13.72
CA GLY A 145 13.39 9.11 -14.38
C GLY A 145 12.24 9.68 -13.56
N THR A 146 11.60 10.70 -14.13
CA THR A 146 10.58 11.55 -13.48
C THR A 146 9.26 11.62 -14.27
N THR A 147 9.07 10.74 -15.26
CA THR A 147 7.83 10.64 -16.04
C THR A 147 6.67 10.14 -15.17
N LYS A 148 5.42 10.42 -15.57
CA LYS A 148 4.21 10.05 -14.81
C LYS A 148 3.39 9.02 -15.57
N ASP A 149 3.94 7.82 -15.70
CA ASP A 149 3.37 6.74 -16.51
C ASP A 149 2.44 5.80 -15.72
N LEU A 150 2.33 5.98 -14.41
CA LEU A 150 1.38 5.25 -13.56
C LEU A 150 0.27 6.18 -13.08
N THR A 151 -0.97 5.85 -13.45
CA THR A 151 -2.18 6.45 -12.89
C THR A 151 -2.80 5.50 -11.87
N ILE A 152 -3.20 6.02 -10.71
CA ILE A 152 -3.85 5.25 -9.65
C ILE A 152 -5.14 5.99 -9.29
N GLN A 153 -6.28 5.37 -9.54
CA GLN A 153 -7.57 6.01 -9.37
C GLN A 153 -8.49 5.23 -8.45
N GLY A 154 -9.19 5.98 -7.61
CA GLY A 154 -10.25 5.49 -6.77
C GLY A 154 -11.61 5.46 -7.47
N PRO A 155 -12.60 4.74 -6.90
CA PRO A 155 -13.92 4.67 -7.46
C PRO A 155 -14.69 5.96 -7.20
N SER A 156 -15.74 6.18 -7.99
CA SER A 156 -16.71 7.24 -7.75
C SER A 156 -17.77 6.79 -6.74
N GLY A 157 -18.24 7.70 -5.88
CA GLY A 157 -19.36 7.44 -4.98
C GLY A 157 -19.28 8.22 -3.68
N ASN A 158 -20.27 8.04 -2.80
CA ASN A 158 -20.39 8.78 -1.54
C ASN A 158 -20.02 7.88 -0.35
N TYR A 159 -18.72 7.75 -0.11
CA TYR A 159 -18.15 7.02 1.03
C TYR A 159 -16.82 7.67 1.40
N GLN A 160 -16.48 7.79 2.68
CA GLN A 160 -15.21 8.39 3.07
C GLN A 160 -14.07 7.44 2.73
N ARG A 161 -13.26 7.73 1.70
CA ARG A 161 -12.06 6.95 1.37
C ARG A 161 -10.96 7.77 0.74
N SER A 162 -9.71 7.47 1.09
CA SER A 162 -8.52 7.98 0.39
C SER A 162 -7.95 6.93 -0.56
N VAL A 163 -7.30 7.34 -1.67
CA VAL A 163 -6.69 6.36 -2.60
C VAL A 163 -5.58 5.62 -1.87
N PHE A 164 -4.63 6.36 -1.32
CA PHE A 164 -3.66 5.82 -0.38
C PHE A 164 -4.03 6.17 1.06
N ARG A 165 -3.90 5.19 1.94
CA ARG A 165 -3.97 5.38 3.39
C ARG A 165 -2.74 4.73 4.02
N ILE A 166 -1.90 5.55 4.63
CA ILE A 166 -0.78 5.09 5.46
C ILE A 166 -1.26 5.08 6.89
N TYR A 167 -1.27 3.90 7.52
CA TYR A 167 -1.88 3.71 8.84
C TYR A 167 -1.03 2.78 9.70
N GLY A 168 -0.60 3.27 10.86
CA GLY A 168 0.36 2.57 11.70
C GLY A 168 1.79 3.06 11.49
N ASP A 169 2.74 2.41 12.13
CA ASP A 169 4.16 2.78 12.15
C ASP A 169 4.85 2.29 10.87
N ASN A 170 4.66 3.03 9.77
CA ASN A 170 5.15 2.66 8.44
C ASN A 170 6.13 3.72 7.96
N ASP A 171 7.41 3.39 8.03
CA ASP A 171 8.48 4.37 7.80
C ASP A 171 9.08 4.25 6.40
N ASN A 172 9.72 5.33 5.95
CA ASN A 172 10.50 5.32 4.71
C ASN A 172 9.64 4.95 3.49
N ILE A 173 8.38 5.36 3.47
CA ILE A 173 7.50 5.17 2.33
C ILE A 173 7.69 6.32 1.36
N THR A 174 7.86 6.00 0.08
CA THR A 174 7.99 6.97 -1.00
C THR A 174 6.91 6.76 -2.04
N ILE A 175 6.14 7.80 -2.34
CA ILE A 175 5.20 7.84 -3.47
C ILE A 175 5.68 8.94 -4.41
N LYS A 176 6.16 8.56 -5.59
CA LYS A 176 6.72 9.53 -6.53
C LYS A 176 6.26 9.30 -7.95
N ASN A 177 6.32 10.36 -8.77
CA ASN A 177 6.12 10.27 -10.21
C ASN A 177 4.75 9.68 -10.61
N CYS A 178 3.72 9.80 -9.77
CA CYS A 178 2.41 9.20 -10.03
C CYS A 178 1.35 10.24 -10.38
N ILE A 179 0.30 9.82 -11.10
CA ILE A 179 -0.98 10.51 -11.15
C ILE A 179 -1.92 9.78 -10.19
N ILE A 180 -2.48 10.47 -9.19
CA ILE A 180 -3.34 9.87 -8.17
C ILE A 180 -4.66 10.63 -8.14
N ILE A 181 -5.75 9.92 -8.41
CA ILE A 181 -7.08 10.51 -8.59
C ILE A 181 -8.05 9.88 -7.60
N ASN A 182 -8.54 10.68 -6.66
CA ASN A 182 -9.65 10.30 -5.82
C ASN A 182 -10.96 10.83 -6.40
N ASN A 183 -11.83 9.93 -6.84
CA ASN A 183 -13.15 10.25 -7.40
C ASN A 183 -14.27 10.23 -6.36
N VAL A 184 -13.94 10.04 -5.08
CA VAL A 184 -14.91 10.02 -3.97
C VAL A 184 -15.56 11.38 -3.74
N SER A 185 -16.89 11.37 -3.73
CA SER A 185 -17.76 12.54 -3.54
C SER A 185 -18.25 12.74 -2.09
N SER A 186 -17.57 12.11 -1.12
CA SER A 186 -17.98 12.18 0.30
C SER A 186 -18.00 13.61 0.84
N ALA A 187 -18.96 13.86 1.73
CA ALA A 187 -19.03 15.10 2.51
C ALA A 187 -18.03 15.13 3.68
N SER A 188 -17.46 13.98 4.04
CA SER A 188 -16.39 13.84 5.03
C SER A 188 -15.01 13.94 4.37
N THR A 189 -13.99 14.26 5.17
CA THR A 189 -12.62 14.43 4.69
C THR A 189 -12.11 13.20 3.97
N ASN A 190 -11.78 13.35 2.68
CA ASN A 190 -11.18 12.33 1.82
C ASN A 190 -9.95 12.92 1.12
N ALA A 191 -9.00 12.07 0.68
CA ALA A 191 -7.81 12.57 -0.01
C ALA A 191 -7.24 11.65 -1.08
N ALA A 192 -6.41 12.17 -1.99
CA ALA A 192 -5.63 11.29 -2.87
C ALA A 192 -4.64 10.47 -2.03
N ILE A 193 -3.94 11.11 -1.09
CA ILE A 193 -3.10 10.44 -0.09
C ILE A 193 -3.48 10.94 1.30
N ASN A 194 -3.67 10.01 2.24
CA ASN A 194 -3.85 10.31 3.66
C ASN A 194 -2.84 9.55 4.52
N VAL A 195 -2.04 10.29 5.29
CA VAL A 195 -1.06 9.76 6.25
C VAL A 195 -1.63 9.92 7.65
N THR A 196 -1.64 8.84 8.42
CA THR A 196 -2.34 8.80 9.71
C THR A 196 -1.36 8.56 10.85
N ASN A 197 -1.24 9.54 11.73
CA ASN A 197 -0.69 9.34 13.07
C ASN A 197 -1.76 8.65 13.90
N TYR A 198 -1.49 7.45 14.38
CA TYR A 198 -2.44 6.67 15.16
C TYR A 198 -1.93 6.43 16.57
N ASN A 199 -2.80 6.63 17.54
CA ASN A 199 -2.56 6.28 18.92
C ASN A 199 -3.59 5.26 19.39
N ASN A 200 -3.14 4.12 19.93
CA ASN A 200 -4.03 3.09 20.46
C ASN A 200 -4.52 3.35 21.89
N GLY A 201 -4.06 4.44 22.51
CA GLY A 201 -4.49 4.87 23.82
C GLY A 201 -5.94 5.31 23.78
N THR A 202 -6.77 4.66 24.59
CA THR A 202 -8.04 5.27 25.03
C THR A 202 -7.79 6.00 26.33
N SER A 203 -8.70 6.90 26.73
CA SER A 203 -8.62 7.60 28.02
C SER A 203 -8.59 6.66 29.25
N PHE A 204 -8.74 5.33 29.06
CA PHE A 204 -8.84 4.32 30.11
C PHE A 204 -7.77 3.22 30.05
N ILE A 205 -6.91 3.15 29.02
CA ILE A 205 -5.84 2.13 28.94
C ILE A 205 -4.47 2.82 28.76
N PRO A 206 -3.51 2.63 29.70
CA PRO A 206 -2.25 3.38 29.74
C PRO A 206 -1.14 2.85 28.82
N ASN A 207 -1.38 1.82 28.00
CA ASN A 207 -0.40 1.36 26.99
C ASN A 207 -0.44 2.23 25.72
N ASN A 208 -0.32 3.54 25.95
CA ASN A 208 -0.40 4.64 25.01
C ASN A 208 0.78 4.60 24.01
N THR A 209 0.63 3.81 22.95
CA THR A 209 1.65 3.69 21.88
C THR A 209 1.22 4.54 20.68
N ASN A 210 2.09 5.47 20.28
CA ASN A 210 1.95 6.13 18.99
C ASN A 210 2.50 5.22 17.89
N TYR A 211 1.81 5.20 16.78
CA TYR A 211 2.18 4.57 15.53
C TYR A 211 2.17 5.66 14.48
N ASN A 212 3.34 6.22 14.19
CA ASN A 212 3.48 7.43 13.40
C ASN A 212 4.35 7.12 12.19
N PRO A 213 3.83 7.23 10.96
CA PRO A 213 4.67 7.07 9.77
C PRO A 213 5.78 8.13 9.74
N ASP A 214 7.05 7.73 9.84
CA ASP A 214 8.19 8.63 9.74
C ASP A 214 8.87 8.55 8.36
N ASN A 215 9.54 9.64 7.95
CA ASN A 215 10.28 9.71 6.69
C ASN A 215 9.42 9.44 5.45
N PHE A 216 8.15 9.86 5.49
CA PHE A 216 7.23 9.75 4.37
C PHE A 216 7.54 10.78 3.28
N THR A 217 7.64 10.35 2.02
CA THR A 217 7.93 11.23 0.88
C THR A 217 6.84 11.15 -0.18
N VAL A 218 6.32 12.30 -0.60
CA VAL A 218 5.53 12.46 -1.83
C VAL A 218 6.22 13.44 -2.76
N GLN A 219 6.62 12.98 -3.94
CA GLN A 219 7.42 13.78 -4.87
C GLN A 219 6.96 13.69 -6.32
N ASN A 220 6.88 14.84 -7.00
CA ASN A 220 6.57 14.89 -8.43
C ASN A 220 5.30 14.08 -8.79
N CYS A 221 4.26 14.20 -7.97
CA CYS A 221 2.96 13.58 -8.21
C CYS A 221 1.94 14.62 -8.69
N THR A 222 0.91 14.15 -9.37
CA THR A 222 -0.34 14.90 -9.57
C THR A 222 -1.39 14.30 -8.64
N LEU A 223 -1.84 15.03 -7.64
CA LEU A 223 -2.79 14.59 -6.63
C LEU A 223 -4.12 15.31 -6.84
N THR A 224 -5.17 14.57 -7.22
CA THR A 224 -6.50 15.14 -7.48
C THR A 224 -7.53 14.53 -6.55
N SER A 225 -8.27 15.37 -5.83
CA SER A 225 -9.42 14.98 -5.02
C SER A 225 -10.43 16.13 -5.03
N THR A 226 -11.26 16.23 -6.07
CA THR A 226 -12.10 17.42 -6.31
C THR A 226 -13.59 17.10 -6.44
N THR A 227 -14.00 15.84 -6.28
CA THR A 227 -15.41 15.46 -6.45
C THR A 227 -16.23 15.61 -5.17
N GLY A 228 -15.62 15.52 -3.99
CA GLY A 228 -16.28 15.74 -2.70
C GLY A 228 -16.25 17.20 -2.24
N THR A 229 -17.03 17.49 -1.20
CA THR A 229 -17.12 18.85 -0.61
C THR A 229 -16.07 19.11 0.47
N ALA A 230 -15.34 18.07 0.89
CA ALA A 230 -14.24 18.13 1.86
C ALA A 230 -13.11 17.21 1.37
N SER A 231 -12.56 17.49 0.20
CA SER A 231 -11.60 16.66 -0.49
C SER A 231 -10.24 17.35 -0.56
N ALA A 232 -9.19 16.68 -0.10
CA ALA A 232 -7.82 17.20 -0.10
C ALA A 232 -6.94 16.41 -1.07
N GLY A 233 -6.04 17.04 -1.82
CA GLY A 233 -5.08 16.26 -2.61
C GLY A 233 -4.10 15.47 -1.72
N PHE A 234 -3.70 16.04 -0.58
CA PHE A 234 -2.86 15.41 0.44
C PHE A 234 -3.37 15.78 1.84
N HIS A 235 -3.43 14.81 2.74
CA HIS A 235 -3.91 15.00 4.11
C HIS A 235 -3.05 14.27 5.13
N VAL A 236 -2.76 14.93 6.25
CA VAL A 236 -2.22 14.30 7.45
C VAL A 236 -3.30 14.32 8.51
N SER A 237 -3.63 13.16 9.05
CA SER A 237 -4.67 13.01 10.06
C SER A 237 -4.12 12.40 11.34
N ASN A 238 -4.80 12.69 12.44
CA ASN A 238 -4.51 12.17 13.76
C ASN A 238 -5.71 11.35 14.24
N SER A 239 -5.45 10.20 14.85
CA SER A 239 -6.46 9.36 15.47
C SER A 239 -5.99 8.97 16.89
N GLY A 240 -6.84 9.21 17.89
CA GLY A 240 -6.48 9.10 19.30
C GLY A 240 -5.72 10.32 19.85
N THR A 241 -5.18 10.19 21.07
CA THR A 241 -4.45 11.26 21.76
C THR A 241 -2.95 11.05 21.59
N LEU A 242 -2.39 11.64 20.53
CA LEU A 242 -0.96 11.53 20.23
C LEU A 242 -0.10 12.23 21.29
N THR A 243 1.00 11.59 21.66
CA THR A 243 2.05 12.21 22.52
C THR A 243 3.32 12.56 21.74
N VAL A 244 3.45 12.03 20.52
CA VAL A 244 4.49 12.31 19.53
C VAL A 244 3.81 12.31 18.16
N GLY A 245 4.23 13.18 17.24
CA GLY A 245 3.73 13.20 15.85
C GLY A 245 4.78 12.68 14.87
N LEU A 246 4.38 12.44 13.62
CA LEU A 246 5.31 12.10 12.54
C LEU A 246 6.44 13.13 12.36
N THR A 247 7.55 12.65 11.82
CA THR A 247 8.76 13.39 11.48
C THR A 247 9.24 13.01 10.07
N GLY A 248 10.06 13.87 9.45
CA GLY A 248 10.64 13.57 8.13
C GLY A 248 9.67 13.58 6.96
N LEU A 249 8.47 14.16 7.10
CA LEU A 249 7.52 14.30 5.99
C LEU A 249 8.04 15.28 4.93
N THR A 250 8.15 14.80 3.69
CA THR A 250 8.53 15.60 2.53
C THR A 250 7.43 15.56 1.48
N VAL A 251 6.88 16.73 1.12
CA VAL A 251 5.89 16.88 0.03
C VAL A 251 6.43 17.93 -0.94
N SER A 252 7.01 17.50 -2.07
CA SER A 252 7.75 18.40 -2.98
C SER A 252 7.45 18.17 -4.46
N GLY A 253 7.47 19.25 -5.26
CA GLY A 253 7.29 19.18 -6.72
C GLY A 253 5.93 18.62 -7.18
N ASN A 254 4.91 18.64 -6.30
CA ASN A 254 3.61 18.07 -6.59
C ASN A 254 2.65 19.11 -7.18
N THR A 255 1.76 18.67 -8.07
CA THR A 255 0.54 19.40 -8.41
C THR A 255 -0.58 18.85 -7.53
N ILE A 256 -1.23 19.70 -6.72
CA ILE A 256 -2.23 19.27 -5.74
C ILE A 256 -3.53 20.03 -5.98
N ALA A 257 -4.62 19.29 -6.24
CA ALA A 257 -5.96 19.82 -6.42
C ALA A 257 -6.92 19.20 -5.38
N GLY A 258 -7.64 20.05 -4.67
CA GLY A 258 -8.61 19.68 -3.63
C GLY A 258 -9.79 20.65 -3.58
N ASN A 259 -10.92 20.21 -3.03
CA ASN A 259 -12.07 21.05 -2.71
C ASN A 259 -12.28 21.09 -1.19
N LEU A 260 -11.95 22.20 -0.55
CA LEU A 260 -12.18 22.40 0.87
C LEU A 260 -13.54 23.08 1.11
N ARG A 261 -14.24 22.64 2.15
CA ARG A 261 -15.51 23.24 2.56
C ARG A 261 -15.27 24.66 3.08
N GLY A 262 -15.87 25.65 2.45
CA GLY A 262 -15.91 27.03 2.95
C GLY A 262 -14.64 27.86 2.68
N MET A 263 -13.91 27.55 1.61
CA MET A 263 -12.96 28.49 1.00
C MET A 263 -13.64 29.37 -0.05
#